data_AF-A0A2V8JRD5-F1
#
_entry.id   AF-A0A2V8JRD5-F1
#
_cell.length_a   1.000
_cell.length_b   1.000
_cell.length_c   1.000
_cell.angle_alpha   90.00
_cell.angle_beta   90.00
_cell.angle_gamma   90.00
#
_symmetry.space_group_name_H-M   'P 1'
#
loop_
_entity.id
_entity.type
_entity.pdbx_description
1 polymer ?
#
loop_
_entity_poly.entity_id
_entity_poly.type
_entity_poly.pdbx_seq_one_letter_code
_entity_poly.pdbx_strand_id
1 'polypeptide(L)'
;MATFQNKPQIRISANRVKSGDLIFVMGAGFTPDRTAMSHLRRPDGSEYNPLRLRTNDRGEFSHKIDTTMLDTGGFEIWVEDEASKVLSNRMQFTVE
;
A
#
# COMPACT_ATOMS: atom_id res chain seq x y z
N MET A 1 -8.32 -16.13 24.64
CA MET A 1 -6.97 -15.95 24.06
C MET A 1 -6.96 -14.59 23.39
N ALA A 2 -6.15 -13.65 23.87
CA ALA A 2 -6.02 -12.35 23.24
C ALA A 2 -5.06 -12.49 22.05
N THR A 3 -5.59 -12.46 20.83
CA THR A 3 -4.76 -12.32 19.63
C THR A 3 -4.08 -10.96 19.71
N PHE A 4 -2.74 -10.93 19.82
CA PHE A 4 -1.97 -9.74 19.49
C PHE A 4 -2.33 -9.37 18.07
N GLN A 5 -3.17 -8.35 17.90
CA GLN A 5 -3.47 -7.82 16.58
C GLN A 5 -2.21 -7.09 16.14
N ASN A 6 -1.43 -7.71 15.26
CA ASN A 6 -0.32 -7.03 14.64
C ASN A 6 -0.87 -5.75 14.00
N LYS A 7 -0.27 -4.60 14.31
CA LYS A 7 -0.64 -3.33 13.72
C LYS A 7 -0.14 -3.34 12.28
N PRO A 8 -1.01 -3.39 11.25
CA PRO A 8 -0.56 -3.41 9.86
C PRO A 8 0.26 -2.16 9.57
N GLN A 9 1.39 -2.33 8.90
CA GLN A 9 2.26 -1.24 8.48
C GLN A 9 2.72 -1.46 7.04
N ILE A 10 2.88 -0.37 6.31
CA ILE A 10 3.49 -0.38 4.98
C ILE A 10 4.71 0.54 4.94
N ARG A 11 5.64 0.19 4.06
CA ARG A 11 6.79 1.00 3.66
C ARG A 11 6.84 1.08 2.14
N ILE A 12 7.44 2.15 1.62
CA ILE A 12 7.70 2.32 0.19
C ILE A 12 9.20 2.41 -0.05
N SER A 13 9.67 1.92 -1.20
CA SER A 13 11.10 1.92 -1.55
C SER A 13 11.67 3.32 -1.81
N ALA A 14 10.84 4.23 -2.30
CA ALA A 14 11.19 5.62 -2.56
C ALA A 14 9.96 6.52 -2.39
N ASN A 15 10.17 7.75 -1.92
CA ASN A 15 9.14 8.77 -1.75
C ASN A 15 9.18 9.86 -2.84
N ARG A 16 10.15 9.79 -3.76
CA ARG A 16 10.26 10.67 -4.92
C ARG A 16 10.88 9.89 -6.05
N VAL A 17 10.25 9.91 -7.21
CA VAL A 17 10.66 9.17 -8.40
C VAL A 17 10.33 9.94 -9.67
N LYS A 18 11.00 9.61 -10.77
CA LYS A 18 10.61 10.11 -12.10
C LYS A 18 9.53 9.22 -12.69
N SER A 19 8.70 9.78 -13.57
CA SER A 19 7.80 8.94 -14.37
C SER A 19 8.57 7.82 -15.09
N GLY A 20 8.10 6.57 -14.93
CA GLY A 20 8.73 5.36 -15.46
C GLY A 20 9.58 4.58 -14.45
N ASP A 21 9.94 5.19 -13.31
CA ASP A 21 10.59 4.48 -12.22
C ASP A 21 9.60 3.55 -11.50
N LEU A 22 10.14 2.53 -10.82
CA LEU A 22 9.36 1.60 -10.02
C LEU A 22 9.37 1.97 -8.53
N ILE A 23 8.21 1.85 -7.88
CA ILE A 23 8.09 1.90 -6.42
C ILE A 23 7.62 0.54 -5.91
N PHE A 24 8.27 0.03 -4.86
CA PHE A 24 7.82 -1.16 -4.15
C PHE A 24 7.11 -0.77 -2.86
N VAL A 25 5.91 -1.27 -2.67
CA VAL A 25 5.12 -1.17 -1.43
C VAL A 25 5.26 -2.50 -0.70
N MET A 26 5.78 -2.44 0.52
CA MET A 26 6.04 -3.61 1.35
C MET A 26 5.15 -3.52 2.59
N GLY A 27 4.30 -4.52 2.80
CA GLY A 27 3.41 -4.60 3.96
C GLY A 27 3.83 -5.68 4.93
N ALA A 28 3.63 -5.43 6.22
CA ALA A 28 3.83 -6.40 7.30
C ALA A 28 2.80 -6.19 8.42
N GLY A 29 2.54 -7.25 9.19
CA GLY A 29 1.60 -7.21 10.30
C GLY A 29 0.13 -7.25 9.88
N PHE A 30 -0.17 -7.66 8.65
CA PHE A 30 -1.54 -7.94 8.19
C PHE A 30 -1.97 -9.34 8.65
N THR A 31 -3.25 -9.65 8.55
CA THR A 31 -3.73 -11.02 8.79
C THR A 31 -3.05 -12.00 7.81
N PRO A 32 -2.36 -13.05 8.30
CA PRO A 32 -1.76 -14.08 7.45
C PRO A 32 -2.79 -14.80 6.59
N ASP A 33 -2.37 -15.20 5.40
CA ASP A 33 -3.22 -15.94 4.47
C ASP A 33 -4.59 -15.31 4.15
N ARG A 34 -4.63 -13.97 4.12
CA ARG A 34 -5.81 -13.19 3.76
C ARG A 34 -5.52 -12.18 2.65
N THR A 35 -6.45 -11.26 2.49
CA THR A 35 -6.41 -10.19 1.49
C THR A 35 -6.33 -8.85 2.20
N ALA A 36 -5.53 -7.95 1.66
CA ALA A 36 -5.41 -6.58 2.07
C ALA A 36 -5.83 -5.66 0.90
N MET A 37 -6.68 -4.68 1.15
CA MET A 37 -7.20 -3.76 0.15
C MET A 37 -6.35 -2.50 0.11
N SER A 38 -5.70 -2.21 -1.02
CA SER A 38 -4.90 -1.00 -1.19
C SER A 38 -5.75 0.18 -1.63
N HIS A 39 -5.43 1.35 -1.11
CA HIS A 39 -5.97 2.63 -1.54
C HIS A 39 -4.84 3.52 -2.04
N LEU A 40 -5.03 4.11 -3.22
CA LEU A 40 -4.08 5.05 -3.81
C LEU A 40 -4.82 6.32 -4.18
N ARG A 41 -4.61 7.38 -3.40
CA ARG A 41 -5.14 8.71 -3.67
C ARG A 41 -4.21 9.48 -4.59
N ARG A 42 -4.80 10.06 -5.63
CA ARG A 42 -4.17 10.87 -6.66
C ARG A 42 -3.91 12.31 -6.19
N PRO A 43 -3.08 13.08 -6.93
CA PRO A 43 -2.85 14.49 -6.64
C PRO A 43 -4.11 15.35 -6.66
N ASP A 44 -5.08 15.01 -7.51
CA ASP A 44 -6.37 15.72 -7.62
C ASP A 44 -7.36 15.38 -6.47
N GLY A 45 -6.96 14.48 -5.57
CA GLY A 45 -7.78 14.03 -4.44
C GLY A 45 -8.70 12.84 -4.75
N SER A 46 -8.85 12.44 -6.01
CA SER A 46 -9.57 11.21 -6.38
C SER A 46 -8.77 9.95 -6.02
N GLU A 47 -9.43 8.80 -5.95
CA GLU A 47 -8.77 7.50 -5.74
C GLU A 47 -8.75 6.67 -7.02
N TYR A 48 -7.69 5.89 -7.22
CA TYR A 48 -7.75 4.77 -8.14
C TYR A 48 -8.66 3.66 -7.58
N ASN A 49 -9.15 2.80 -8.47
CA ASN A 49 -9.85 1.60 -8.04
C ASN A 49 -8.94 0.79 -7.09
N PRO A 50 -9.44 0.41 -5.91
CA PRO A 50 -8.67 -0.37 -4.96
C PRO A 50 -8.19 -1.70 -5.54
N LEU A 51 -6.97 -2.09 -5.19
CA LEU A 51 -6.38 -3.38 -5.56
C LEU A 51 -6.37 -4.31 -4.35
N ARG A 52 -6.66 -5.60 -4.58
CA ARG A 52 -6.59 -6.65 -3.56
C ARG A 52 -5.22 -7.32 -3.60
N LEU A 53 -4.50 -7.25 -2.48
CA LEU A 53 -3.17 -7.82 -2.30
C LEU A 53 -3.25 -9.06 -1.41
N ARG A 54 -2.68 -10.18 -1.85
CA ARG A 54 -2.64 -11.42 -1.06
C ARG A 54 -1.48 -11.35 -0.07
N THR A 55 -1.75 -11.60 1.21
CA THR A 55 -0.71 -11.72 2.24
C THR A 55 -0.18 -13.16 2.31
N ASN A 56 1.11 -13.34 2.61
CA ASN A 56 1.68 -14.66 2.85
C ASN A 56 1.28 -15.22 4.24
N ASP A 57 1.86 -16.37 4.59
CA ASP A 57 1.72 -17.07 5.88
C ASP A 57 2.23 -16.27 7.09
N ARG A 58 2.96 -15.18 6.85
CA ARG A 58 3.46 -14.23 7.86
C ARG A 58 2.67 -12.93 7.91
N GLY A 59 1.66 -12.76 7.05
CA GLY A 59 0.93 -11.50 6.97
C GLY A 59 1.70 -10.38 6.26
N GLU A 60 2.60 -10.74 5.35
CA GLU A 60 3.44 -9.83 4.57
C GLU A 60 3.03 -9.83 3.10
N PHE A 61 3.31 -8.74 2.40
CA PHE A 61 3.19 -8.66 0.94
C PHE A 61 4.24 -7.71 0.35
N SER A 62 4.50 -7.85 -0.95
CA SER A 62 5.23 -6.86 -1.75
C SER A 62 4.47 -6.61 -3.05
N HIS A 63 4.24 -5.34 -3.37
CA HIS A 63 3.56 -4.92 -4.58
C HIS A 63 4.37 -3.85 -5.31
N LYS A 64 4.47 -3.97 -6.63
CA LYS A 64 5.14 -2.97 -7.48
C LYS A 64 4.12 -1.98 -8.01
N ILE A 65 4.47 -0.70 -7.97
CA ILE A 65 3.76 0.37 -8.66
C ILE A 65 4.65 0.80 -9.83
N ASP A 66 4.10 0.68 -11.04
CA ASP A 66 4.70 1.22 -12.26
C ASP A 66 4.21 2.66 -12.44
N THR A 67 5.14 3.62 -12.42
CA THR A 67 4.78 5.04 -12.48
C THR A 67 4.68 5.60 -13.90
N THR A 68 4.88 4.78 -14.93
CA THR A 68 4.86 5.21 -16.34
C THR A 68 3.56 5.90 -16.73
N MET A 69 2.43 5.43 -16.20
CA MET A 69 1.08 5.93 -16.53
C MET A 69 0.47 6.80 -15.42
N LEU A 70 1.24 7.16 -14.40
CA LEU A 70 0.76 8.01 -13.31
C LEU A 70 0.95 9.49 -13.67
N ASP A 71 0.00 10.32 -13.23
CA ASP A 71 0.12 11.78 -13.31
C ASP A 71 1.30 12.27 -12.47
N THR A 72 1.89 13.41 -12.82
CA THR A 72 2.87 14.08 -11.96
C THR A 72 2.19 14.65 -10.71
N GLY A 73 2.84 14.52 -9.56
CA GLY A 73 2.36 15.10 -8.30
C GLY A 73 2.46 14.16 -7.10
N GLY A 74 1.85 14.58 -6.00
CA GLY A 74 1.84 13.84 -4.73
C GLY A 74 0.73 12.80 -4.66
N PHE A 75 1.10 11.55 -4.40
CA PHE A 75 0.20 10.45 -4.14
C PHE A 75 0.24 10.07 -2.66
N GLU A 76 -0.87 9.56 -2.15
CA GLU A 76 -0.96 8.97 -0.81
C GLU A 76 -1.47 7.53 -0.90
N ILE A 77 -0.82 6.61 -0.20
CA ILE A 77 -1.13 5.19 -0.19
C ILE A 77 -1.33 4.66 1.23
N TRP A 78 -2.32 3.81 1.40
CA TRP A 78 -2.54 3.00 2.61
C TRP A 78 -3.22 1.68 2.24
N VAL A 79 -3.26 0.75 3.19
CA VAL A 79 -3.85 -0.57 2.98
C VAL A 79 -4.73 -0.94 4.16
N GLU A 80 -5.95 -1.42 3.88
CA GLU A 80 -6.86 -2.03 4.84
C GLU A 80 -6.60 -3.54 4.90
N ASP A 81 -6.39 -4.09 6.09
CA ASP A 81 -6.53 -5.53 6.30
C ASP A 81 -8.03 -5.90 6.26
N GLU A 82 -8.47 -6.60 5.21
CA GLU A 82 -9.91 -6.85 5.05
C GLU A 82 -10.50 -7.78 6.12
N ALA A 83 -9.68 -8.66 6.72
CA ALA A 83 -10.14 -9.60 7.72
C ALA A 83 -10.32 -8.93 9.09
N SER A 84 -9.40 -8.01 9.44
CA SER A 84 -9.39 -7.35 10.74
C SER A 84 -9.95 -5.92 10.72
N LYS A 85 -10.18 -5.36 9.53
CA LYS A 85 -10.66 -3.99 9.29
C LYS A 85 -9.74 -2.89 9.79
N VAL A 86 -8.47 -3.21 10.08
CA VAL A 86 -7.48 -2.23 10.52
C VAL A 86 -6.73 -1.66 9.32
N LEU A 87 -6.58 -0.34 9.33
CA LEU A 87 -5.79 0.40 8.35
C LEU A 87 -4.31 0.44 8.74
N SER A 88 -3.44 0.40 7.74
CA SER A 88 -2.02 0.69 7.90
C SER A 88 -1.75 2.18 8.19
N ASN A 89 -0.48 2.53 8.44
CA ASN A 89 -0.02 3.90 8.24
C ASN A 89 -0.25 4.36 6.79
N ARG A 90 -0.34 5.68 6.60
CA ARG A 90 -0.34 6.33 5.28
C ARG A 90 1.09 6.66 4.87
N MET A 91 1.45 6.37 3.63
CA MET A 91 2.72 6.76 3.02
C MET A 91 2.46 7.71 1.86
N GLN A 92 3.42 8.56 1.55
CA GLN A 92 3.32 9.52 0.45
C GLN A 92 4.52 9.39 -0.46
N PHE A 93 4.30 9.54 -1.76
CA PHE A 93 5.36 9.65 -2.75
C PHE A 93 5.02 10.69 -3.82
N THR A 94 6.04 11.22 -4.48
CA THR A 94 5.90 12.18 -5.57
C THR A 94 6.43 11.60 -6.88
N VAL A 95 5.66 11.75 -7.95
CA VAL A 95 6.09 11.48 -9.33
C VAL A 95 6.42 12.82 -9.99
N GLU A 96 7.61 12.93 -10.58
CA GLU A 96 8.12 14.12 -11.27
C GLU A 96 8.44 13.85 -12.75
#